data_AF-A0A955JNS4-F1
#
_entry.id   AF-A0A955JNS4-F1
#
_cell.length_a   1.000
_cell.length_b   1.000
_cell.length_c   1.000
_cell.angle_alpha   90.00
_cell.angle_beta   90.00
_cell.angle_gamma   90.00
#
_symmetry.space_group_name_H-M   'P 1'
#
loop_
_entity.id
_entity.type
_entity.pdbx_description
1 polymer ?
#
loop_
_entity_poly.entity_id
_entity_poly.type
_entity_poly.pdbx_seq_one_letter_code
_entity_poly.pdbx_strand_id
1 'polypeptide(L)'
;MKEKQPMSRSARIILSTLGVFFVFTLGLGIGNGRVTVPKLSDLVRRDAGLTQSENASLPENLDFTSVEKLYDELRANFDGTLTESELLNGLKQGLVQAAGDTYTEYMSPDEAKDFKAQLDGKFSGIGAELGKDEKNNLIIIAPIDGAPAQAAGLKAKDIILEIDGAAT
;
A
#
# COMPACT_ATOMS: atom_id res chain seq x y z
N MET A 1 -41.40 -58.65 14.72
CA MET A 1 -40.16 -58.20 15.41
C MET A 1 -38.99 -58.94 14.77
N LYS A 2 -38.05 -58.25 14.11
CA LYS A 2 -36.91 -58.87 13.43
C LYS A 2 -35.63 -58.49 14.16
N GLU A 3 -35.04 -59.49 14.79
CA GLU A 3 -33.88 -59.40 15.68
C GLU A 3 -32.61 -59.05 14.87
N LYS A 4 -31.90 -57.99 15.29
CA LYS A 4 -30.64 -57.58 14.69
C LYS A 4 -29.56 -58.62 15.04
N GLN A 5 -29.26 -59.49 14.09
CA GLN A 5 -28.13 -60.43 14.17
C GLN A 5 -26.80 -59.67 14.39
N PRO A 6 -25.93 -60.11 15.31
CA PRO A 6 -24.67 -59.43 15.60
C PRO A 6 -23.68 -59.60 14.44
N MET A 7 -23.10 -58.49 13.98
CA MET A 7 -22.11 -58.50 12.88
C MET A 7 -20.90 -59.40 13.21
N SER A 8 -20.45 -60.18 12.21
CA SER A 8 -19.29 -61.06 12.32
C SER A 8 -18.00 -60.28 12.54
N ARG A 9 -16.99 -60.92 13.17
CA ARG A 9 -15.71 -60.27 13.52
C ARG A 9 -14.99 -59.71 12.28
N SER A 10 -15.09 -60.37 11.12
CA SER A 10 -14.54 -59.89 9.85
C SER A 10 -15.28 -58.67 9.31
N ALA A 11 -16.62 -58.62 9.44
CA ALA A 11 -17.40 -57.45 9.03
C ALA A 11 -17.06 -56.20 9.85
N ARG A 12 -16.75 -56.37 11.15
CA ARG A 12 -16.28 -55.28 12.01
C ARG A 12 -14.91 -54.75 11.62
N ILE A 13 -13.99 -55.63 11.22
CA ILE A 13 -12.65 -55.24 10.77
C ILE A 13 -12.70 -54.55 9.40
N ILE A 14 -13.54 -55.04 8.48
CA ILE A 14 -13.73 -54.40 7.17
C ILE A 14 -14.36 -53.00 7.33
N LEU A 15 -15.32 -52.84 8.24
CA LEU A 15 -15.95 -51.55 8.48
C LEU A 15 -15.00 -50.54 9.14
N SER A 16 -14.11 -51.00 10.03
CA SER A 16 -13.12 -50.11 10.64
C SER A 16 -12.03 -49.68 9.66
N THR A 17 -11.55 -50.57 8.80
CA THR A 17 -10.54 -50.22 7.78
C THR A 17 -11.11 -49.28 6.72
N LEU A 18 -12.37 -49.45 6.31
CA LEU A 18 -13.04 -48.53 5.38
C LEU A 18 -13.17 -47.12 5.98
N GLY A 19 -13.51 -47.02 7.27
CA GLY A 19 -13.62 -45.73 7.97
C GLY A 19 -12.29 -44.97 8.03
N VAL A 20 -11.19 -45.67 8.35
CA VAL A 20 -9.86 -45.06 8.38
C VAL A 20 -9.42 -44.61 6.98
N PHE A 21 -9.70 -45.42 5.95
CA PHE A 21 -9.38 -45.07 4.57
C PHE A 21 -10.16 -43.82 4.11
N PHE A 22 -11.43 -43.71 4.49
CA PHE A 22 -12.26 -42.54 4.20
C PHE A 22 -11.74 -41.26 4.85
N VAL A 23 -11.29 -41.33 6.11
CA VAL A 23 -10.67 -40.18 6.80
C VAL A 23 -9.35 -39.79 6.16
N PHE A 24 -8.53 -40.76 5.74
CA PHE A 24 -7.26 -40.50 5.08
C PHE A 24 -7.42 -39.88 3.69
N THR A 25 -8.38 -40.35 2.89
CA THR A 25 -8.67 -39.78 1.56
C THR A 25 -9.28 -38.38 1.66
N LEU A 26 -10.14 -38.13 2.66
CA LEU A 26 -10.62 -36.78 2.98
C LEU A 26 -9.48 -35.85 3.41
N GLY A 27 -8.57 -36.34 4.27
CA GLY A 27 -7.40 -35.57 4.72
C GLY A 27 -6.46 -35.17 3.57
N LEU A 28 -6.17 -36.10 2.65
CA LEU A 28 -5.37 -35.81 1.45
C LEU A 28 -6.06 -34.83 0.49
N GLY A 29 -7.38 -34.88 0.38
CA GLY A 29 -8.15 -33.93 -0.43
C GLY A 29 -8.07 -32.49 0.08
N ILE A 30 -8.08 -32.32 1.40
CA ILE A 30 -7.92 -31.01 2.06
C ILE A 30 -6.47 -30.52 1.95
N GLY A 31 -5.48 -31.39 2.11
CA GLY A 31 -4.04 -31.04 2.04
C GLY A 31 -3.55 -30.63 0.64
N ASN A 32 -4.09 -31.22 -0.42
CA ASN A 32 -3.73 -30.88 -1.81
C ASN A 32 -4.55 -29.70 -2.39
N GLY A 33 -5.34 -28.99 -1.57
CA GLY A 33 -6.10 -27.81 -1.99
C GLY A 33 -7.28 -28.08 -2.94
N ARG A 34 -7.59 -29.35 -3.23
CA ARG A 34 -8.73 -29.74 -4.09
C ARG A 34 -10.08 -29.68 -3.36
N VAL A 35 -10.07 -29.75 -2.04
CA VAL A 35 -11.25 -29.61 -1.18
C VAL A 35 -11.04 -28.41 -0.26
N THR A 36 -11.66 -27.29 -0.61
CA THR A 36 -11.65 -26.09 0.22
C THR A 36 -12.60 -26.29 1.40
N VAL A 37 -12.05 -26.47 2.60
CA VAL A 37 -12.84 -26.34 3.82
C VAL A 37 -13.12 -24.86 4.06
N PRO A 38 -14.39 -24.42 4.14
CA PRO A 38 -14.69 -23.05 4.51
C PRO A 38 -14.08 -22.82 5.90
N LYS A 39 -13.21 -21.82 6.04
CA LYS A 39 -12.60 -21.54 7.34
C LYS A 39 -13.73 -21.13 8.28
N LEU A 40 -13.68 -21.58 9.54
CA LEU A 40 -14.66 -21.19 10.55
C LEU A 40 -14.73 -19.66 10.72
N SER A 41 -13.63 -18.96 10.44
CA SER A 41 -13.57 -17.50 10.36
C SER A 41 -14.48 -16.91 9.29
N ASP A 42 -14.71 -17.59 8.17
CA ASP A 42 -15.49 -17.07 7.04
C ASP A 42 -16.99 -17.20 7.29
N LEU A 43 -17.38 -18.18 8.12
CA LEU A 43 -18.76 -18.35 8.59
C LEU A 43 -19.10 -17.35 9.70
N VAL A 44 -18.18 -17.10 10.64
CA VAL A 44 -18.34 -16.09 11.71
C VAL A 44 -18.36 -14.66 11.13
N ARG A 45 -17.55 -14.38 10.11
CA ARG A 45 -17.52 -13.08 9.41
C ARG A 45 -18.84 -12.71 8.73
N ARG A 46 -19.63 -13.69 8.30
CA ARG A 46 -20.90 -13.48 7.58
C ARG A 46 -22.04 -13.07 8.51
N ASP A 47 -21.98 -13.47 9.78
CA ASP A 47 -23.01 -13.20 10.79
C ASP A 47 -22.70 -11.93 11.61
N ALA A 48 -21.42 -11.55 11.73
CA ALA A 48 -20.99 -10.41 12.54
C ALA A 48 -21.27 -9.01 11.92
N GLY A 49 -21.89 -8.91 10.74
CA GLY A 49 -22.25 -7.61 10.14
C GLY A 49 -21.08 -6.65 9.91
N LEU A 50 -19.84 -7.16 9.91
CA LEU A 50 -18.65 -6.39 9.58
C LEU A 50 -18.61 -6.27 8.06
N THR A 51 -19.23 -5.21 7.57
CA THR A 51 -19.15 -4.76 6.18
C THR A 51 -17.70 -4.90 5.70
N GLN A 52 -17.53 -5.71 4.66
CA GLN A 52 -16.35 -5.70 3.82
C GLN A 52 -15.97 -4.24 3.61
N SER A 53 -14.77 -3.84 4.08
CA SER A 53 -14.19 -2.58 3.63
C SER A 53 -14.38 -2.57 2.12
N GLU A 54 -15.05 -1.54 1.60
CA GLU A 54 -15.06 -1.21 0.17
C GLU A 54 -13.64 -0.84 -0.23
N ASN A 55 -12.69 -1.76 -0.06
CA ASN A 55 -11.40 -1.68 -0.69
C ASN A 55 -11.73 -1.74 -2.17
N ALA A 56 -11.56 -0.58 -2.81
CA ALA A 56 -11.79 -0.34 -4.22
C ALA A 56 -11.39 -1.58 -5.04
N SER A 57 -12.26 -2.00 -5.94
CA SER A 57 -11.98 -3.06 -6.91
C SER A 57 -10.88 -2.60 -7.86
N LEU A 58 -9.64 -2.68 -7.39
CA LEU A 58 -8.46 -2.39 -8.19
C LEU A 58 -8.31 -3.48 -9.25
N PRO A 59 -7.82 -3.13 -10.45
CA PRO A 59 -7.50 -4.14 -11.45
C PRO A 59 -6.43 -5.10 -10.92
N GLU A 60 -6.61 -6.40 -11.16
CA GLU A 60 -5.65 -7.43 -10.75
C GLU A 60 -4.28 -7.27 -11.44
N ASN A 61 -4.29 -6.73 -12.67
CA ASN A 61 -3.10 -6.45 -13.46
C ASN A 61 -3.24 -5.08 -14.13
N LEU A 62 -2.13 -4.36 -14.24
CA LEU A 62 -2.03 -3.10 -14.99
C LEU A 62 -1.46 -3.38 -16.39
N ASP A 63 -2.10 -2.83 -17.42
CA ASP A 63 -1.58 -2.84 -18.79
C ASP A 63 -0.67 -1.63 -19.02
N PHE A 64 0.63 -1.89 -19.19
CA PHE A 64 1.64 -0.85 -19.41
C PHE A 64 1.90 -0.54 -20.89
N THR A 65 1.22 -1.20 -21.83
CA THR A 65 1.45 -1.03 -23.27
C THR A 65 1.32 0.44 -23.71
N SER A 66 0.35 1.16 -23.15
CA SER A 66 0.17 2.59 -23.45
C SER A 66 1.27 3.46 -22.86
N VAL A 67 1.79 3.10 -21.68
CA VAL A 67 2.88 3.83 -21.00
C VAL A 67 4.19 3.63 -21.75
N GLU A 68 4.44 2.42 -22.24
CA GLU A 68 5.62 2.09 -23.06
C GLU A 68 5.64 2.92 -24.35
N LYS A 69 4.52 2.98 -25.07
CA LYS A 69 4.40 3.81 -26.28
C LYS A 69 4.66 5.29 -26.00
N LEU A 70 4.10 5.80 -24.90
CA LEU A 70 4.33 7.18 -24.48
C LEU A 70 5.81 7.42 -24.15
N TYR A 71 6.48 6.46 -23.50
CA TYR A 71 7.90 6.54 -23.23
C TYR A 71 8.73 6.53 -24.51
N ASP A 72 8.38 5.71 -25.50
CA ASP A 72 9.04 5.70 -26.81
C ASP A 72 8.91 7.05 -27.52
N GLU A 73 7.72 7.66 -27.50
CA GLU A 73 7.47 8.99 -28.05
C GLU A 73 8.25 10.07 -27.28
N LEU A 74 8.25 10.01 -25.95
CA LEU A 74 9.00 10.93 -25.10
C LEU A 74 10.50 10.83 -25.42
N ARG A 75 11.05 9.63 -25.48
CA ARG A 75 12.47 9.39 -25.80
C ARG A 75 12.86 9.90 -27.18
N ALA A 76 11.96 9.81 -28.15
CA ALA A 76 12.21 10.26 -29.52
C ALA A 76 12.20 11.80 -29.65
N ASN A 77 11.46 12.51 -28.79
CA ASN A 77 11.18 13.94 -28.98
C ASN A 77 11.64 14.84 -27.83
N PHE A 78 12.07 14.28 -26.69
CA PHE A 78 12.49 15.05 -25.53
C PHE A 78 13.95 15.51 -25.67
N ASP A 79 14.14 16.83 -25.68
CA ASP A 79 15.46 17.46 -25.70
C ASP A 79 15.93 17.73 -24.27
N GLY A 80 16.60 16.74 -23.67
CA GLY A 80 17.11 16.83 -22.30
C GLY A 80 17.57 15.49 -21.74
N THR A 81 18.05 15.52 -20.50
CA THR A 81 18.47 14.30 -19.76
C THR A 81 17.45 13.98 -18.67
N LEU A 82 16.92 12.76 -18.71
CA LEU A 82 16.12 12.18 -17.63
C LEU A 82 16.75 10.87 -17.22
N THR A 83 16.82 10.65 -15.91
CA THR A 83 17.24 9.38 -15.34
C THR A 83 16.05 8.42 -15.25
N GLU A 84 16.34 7.12 -15.25
CA GLU A 84 15.33 6.10 -15.04
C GLU A 84 14.61 6.28 -13.68
N SER A 85 15.35 6.71 -12.65
CA SER A 85 14.79 6.98 -11.32
C SER A 85 13.72 8.07 -11.36
N GLU A 86 13.99 9.19 -12.05
CA GLU A 86 13.03 10.30 -12.19
C GLU A 86 11.75 9.84 -12.90
N LEU A 87 11.89 9.09 -13.99
CA LEU A 87 10.75 8.55 -14.75
C LEU A 87 9.91 7.58 -13.91
N LEU A 88 10.56 6.62 -13.23
CA LEU A 88 9.86 5.64 -12.40
C LEU A 88 9.21 6.27 -11.18
N ASN A 89 9.83 7.27 -10.56
CA ASN A 89 9.24 7.97 -9.43
C ASN A 89 8.03 8.79 -9.87
N GLY A 90 8.10 9.47 -11.01
CA GLY A 90 6.94 10.17 -11.59
C GLY A 90 5.77 9.23 -11.88
N LEU A 91 6.03 8.03 -12.44
CA LEU A 91 5.01 7.01 -12.65
C LEU A 91 4.34 6.55 -11.35
N LYS A 92 5.13 6.26 -10.30
CA LYS A 92 4.60 5.86 -8.99
C LYS A 92 3.76 6.97 -8.36
N GLN A 93 4.24 8.21 -8.44
CA GLN A 93 3.53 9.37 -7.91
C GLN A 93 2.19 9.56 -8.62
N GLY A 94 2.15 9.43 -9.96
CA GLY A 94 0.91 9.47 -10.73
C GLY A 94 -0.09 8.37 -10.35
N LEU A 95 0.38 7.14 -10.11
CA LEU A 95 -0.47 6.02 -9.66
C LEU A 95 -1.15 6.31 -8.32
N VAL A 96 -0.42 6.90 -7.38
CA VAL A 96 -0.94 7.27 -6.06
C VAL A 96 -1.88 8.46 -6.16
N GLN A 97 -1.53 9.50 -6.93
CA GLN A 97 -2.40 10.66 -7.15
C GLN A 97 -3.76 10.26 -7.78
N ALA A 98 -3.78 9.23 -8.62
CA ALA A 98 -5.02 8.71 -9.20
C ALA A 98 -6.01 8.15 -8.16
N ALA A 99 -5.55 7.85 -6.93
CA ALA A 99 -6.44 7.45 -5.84
C ALA A 99 -7.35 8.60 -5.37
N GLY A 100 -6.98 9.87 -5.63
CA GLY A 100 -7.78 11.04 -5.26
C GLY A 100 -7.94 11.25 -3.76
N ASP A 101 -7.18 10.54 -2.94
CA ASP A 101 -7.19 10.67 -1.49
C ASP A 101 -6.09 11.62 -1.03
N THR A 102 -6.48 12.72 -0.40
CA THR A 102 -5.58 13.77 0.11
C THR A 102 -4.54 13.26 1.10
N TYR A 103 -4.79 12.13 1.76
CA TYR A 103 -3.86 11.56 2.75
C TYR A 103 -2.99 10.44 2.17
N THR A 104 -3.19 10.06 0.90
CA THR A 104 -2.43 9.01 0.24
C THR A 104 -1.40 9.65 -0.68
N GLU A 105 -0.13 9.56 -0.28
CA GLU A 105 1.01 10.14 -1.01
C GLU A 105 2.15 9.13 -1.19
N TYR A 106 2.87 9.24 -2.30
CA TYR A 106 4.08 8.47 -2.57
C TYR A 106 5.29 9.29 -2.13
N MET A 107 6.13 8.72 -1.27
CA MET A 107 7.43 9.28 -0.92
C MET A 107 8.52 8.57 -1.72
N SER A 108 9.32 9.33 -2.46
CA SER A 108 10.57 8.86 -3.05
C SER A 108 11.56 8.41 -1.96
N PRO A 109 12.61 7.65 -2.29
CA PRO A 109 13.59 7.18 -1.30
C PRO A 109 14.23 8.30 -0.49
N ASP A 110 14.50 9.45 -1.10
CA ASP A 110 15.09 10.60 -0.43
C ASP A 110 14.08 11.30 0.48
N GLU A 111 12.84 11.52 0.00
CA GLU A 111 11.75 12.07 0.84
C GLU A 111 11.44 11.17 2.04
N ALA A 112 11.41 9.85 1.84
CA ALA A 112 11.18 8.89 2.92
C ALA A 112 12.32 8.91 3.95
N LYS A 113 13.56 9.11 3.50
CA LYS A 113 14.73 9.23 4.37
C LYS A 113 14.66 10.52 5.19
N ASP A 114 14.29 11.64 4.56
CA ASP A 114 14.14 12.92 5.25
C ASP A 114 12.97 12.89 6.23
N PHE A 115 11.84 12.32 5.84
CA PHE A 115 10.70 12.10 6.73
C PHE A 115 11.09 11.25 7.94
N LYS A 116 11.84 10.17 7.73
CA LYS A 116 12.37 9.36 8.82
C LYS A 116 13.33 10.14 9.72
N ALA A 117 14.21 10.97 9.15
CA ALA A 117 15.09 11.82 9.92
C ALA A 117 14.30 12.79 10.82
N GLN A 118 13.22 13.38 10.30
CA GLN A 118 12.33 14.24 11.07
C GLN A 118 11.65 13.46 12.22
N LEU A 119 11.16 12.24 11.97
CA LEU A 119 10.60 11.39 13.03
C LEU A 119 11.62 11.03 14.12
N ASP A 120 12.89 10.86 13.74
CA ASP A 120 14.01 10.63 14.66
C ASP A 120 14.47 11.93 15.38
N GLY A 121 13.78 13.05 15.16
CA GLY A 121 14.12 14.37 15.72
C GLY A 121 15.37 15.01 15.09
N LYS A 122 15.82 14.50 13.95
CA LYS A 122 16.94 15.06 13.17
C LYS A 122 16.39 16.05 12.17
N PHE A 123 16.30 17.30 12.58
CA PHE A 123 15.92 18.40 11.69
C PHE A 123 17.14 18.88 10.90
N SER A 124 17.01 18.91 9.58
CA SER A 124 17.94 19.59 8.67
C SER A 124 17.25 20.84 8.10
N GLY A 125 18.02 21.89 7.82
CA GLY A 125 17.53 23.14 7.24
C GLY A 125 17.63 24.34 8.19
N ILE A 126 16.87 25.41 7.88
CA ILE A 126 16.91 26.67 8.64
C ILE A 126 16.00 26.68 9.88
N GLY A 127 15.13 25.66 10.03
CA GLY A 127 14.17 25.55 11.12
C GLY A 127 13.00 26.52 10.99
N ALA A 128 12.26 26.41 9.89
CA ALA A 128 11.00 27.12 9.66
C ALA A 128 9.94 26.13 9.15
N GLU A 129 8.71 26.27 9.64
CA GLU A 129 7.53 25.58 9.11
C GLU A 129 7.05 26.33 7.87
N LEU A 130 6.91 25.62 6.74
CA LEU A 130 6.48 26.17 5.46
C LEU A 130 5.08 25.69 5.11
N GLY A 131 4.35 26.50 4.35
CA GLY A 131 3.03 26.17 3.84
C GLY A 131 2.73 26.94 2.55
N LYS A 132 1.52 26.77 2.04
CA LYS A 132 1.01 27.54 0.89
C LYS A 132 -0.17 28.39 1.30
N ASP A 133 -0.24 29.63 0.81
CA ASP A 133 -1.38 30.52 1.04
C ASP A 133 -2.53 30.25 0.05
N GLU A 134 -3.63 31.00 0.17
CA GLU A 134 -4.80 30.92 -0.72
C GLU A 134 -4.48 31.23 -2.20
N LYS A 135 -3.34 31.88 -2.46
CA LYS A 135 -2.85 32.23 -3.79
C LYS A 135 -1.76 31.27 -4.27
N ASN A 136 -1.55 30.16 -3.55
CA ASN A 136 -0.56 29.13 -3.85
C ASN A 136 0.91 29.61 -3.75
N ASN A 137 1.18 30.71 -3.03
CA ASN A 137 2.54 31.17 -2.75
C ASN A 137 3.15 30.34 -1.62
N LEU A 138 4.44 30.02 -1.72
CA LEU A 138 5.19 29.41 -0.62
C LEU A 138 5.39 30.45 0.50
N ILE A 139 4.91 30.15 1.71
CA ILE A 139 4.96 31.03 2.86
C ILE A 139 5.57 30.36 4.09
N ILE A 140 6.14 31.15 4.99
CA ILE A 140 6.51 30.70 6.33
C ILE A 140 5.26 30.69 7.21
N ILE A 141 4.88 29.53 7.73
CA ILE A 141 3.83 29.41 8.75
C ILE A 141 4.37 29.95 10.08
N ALA A 142 5.51 29.42 10.54
CA ALA A 142 6.18 29.86 11.75
C ALA A 142 7.67 29.47 11.76
N PRO A 143 8.59 30.35 12.19
CA PRO A 143 9.95 29.97 12.55
C PRO A 143 9.97 29.09 13.81
N ILE A 144 10.88 28.13 13.89
CA ILE A 144 11.11 27.34 15.11
C ILE A 144 11.93 28.18 16.10
N ASP A 145 11.53 28.17 17.37
CA ASP A 145 12.22 28.90 18.43
C ASP A 145 13.67 28.44 18.60
N GLY A 146 14.60 29.40 18.65
CA GLY A 146 16.04 29.17 18.75
C GLY A 146 16.70 28.67 17.47
N ALA A 147 15.95 28.53 16.36
CA ALA A 147 16.49 28.07 15.08
C ALA A 147 17.08 29.22 14.23
N PRO A 148 17.97 28.90 13.27
CA PRO A 148 18.57 29.90 12.37
C PRO A 148 17.57 30.83 11.67
N ALA A 149 16.40 30.32 11.28
CA ALA A 149 15.34 31.12 10.66
C ALA A 149 14.84 32.25 11.56
N GLN A 150 14.62 31.98 12.84
CA GLN A 150 14.23 33.00 13.82
C GLN A 150 15.37 34.00 14.05
N ALA A 151 16.62 33.51 14.15
CA ALA A 151 17.80 34.35 14.31
C ALA A 151 18.04 35.27 13.10
N ALA A 152 17.69 34.82 11.90
CA ALA A 152 17.70 35.60 10.66
C ALA A 152 16.56 36.63 10.59
N GLY A 153 15.62 36.60 11.54
CA GLY A 153 14.51 37.55 11.61
C GLY A 153 13.32 37.23 10.71
N LEU A 154 13.25 36.01 10.18
CA LEU A 154 12.09 35.53 9.42
C LEU A 154 10.85 35.49 10.31
N LYS A 155 9.68 35.74 9.73
CA LYS A 155 8.41 35.84 10.43
C LYS A 155 7.32 35.00 9.78
N ALA A 156 6.30 34.70 10.57
CA ALA A 156 5.07 34.13 10.06
C ALA A 156 4.48 35.03 8.96
N LYS A 157 4.02 34.40 7.87
CA LYS A 157 3.48 35.00 6.65
C LYS A 157 4.48 35.66 5.72
N ASP A 158 5.79 35.54 5.97
CA ASP A 158 6.77 35.90 4.96
C ASP A 158 6.58 35.00 3.73
N ILE A 159 6.58 35.63 2.54
CA ILE A 159 6.48 34.93 1.26
C ILE A 159 7.90 34.61 0.79
N ILE A 160 8.15 33.34 0.49
CA ILE A 160 9.39 32.90 -0.14
C ILE A 160 9.22 33.13 -1.64
N LEU A 161 10.14 33.91 -2.22
CA LEU A 161 10.14 34.21 -3.65
C LEU A 161 11.11 33.31 -4.42
N GLU A 162 12.27 33.03 -3.82
CA GLU A 162 13.35 32.28 -4.45
C GLU A 162 14.14 31.49 -3.39
N ILE A 163 14.65 30.32 -3.79
CA ILE A 163 15.60 29.49 -3.02
C ILE A 163 16.78 29.18 -3.94
N ASP A 164 18.00 29.54 -3.52
CA ASP A 164 19.23 29.35 -4.32
C ASP A 164 19.15 29.88 -5.76
N GLY A 165 18.38 30.96 -5.96
CA GLY A 165 18.16 31.60 -7.26
C GLY A 165 17.12 30.92 -8.14
N ALA A 166 16.44 29.88 -7.65
CA ALA A 166 15.27 29.27 -8.30
C ALA A 166 13.97 29.86 -7.71
N ALA A 167 13.10 30.37 -8.58
CA ALA A 167 11.79 30.89 -8.17
C ALA A 167 10.89 29.77 -7.62
N THR A 168 10.18 30.08 -6.54
CA THR A 168 9.29 29.15 -5.80
C THR A 168 7.83 29.32 -6.14
#